data_AF-A0A7Y4GR62-F1
#
_entry.id   AF-A0A7Y4GR62-F1
#
_cell.length_a   1.000
_cell.length_b   1.000
_cell.length_c   1.000
_cell.angle_alpha   90.00
_cell.angle_beta   90.00
_cell.angle_gamma   90.00
#
_symmetry.space_group_name_H-M   'P 1'
#
loop_
_entity.id
_entity.type
_entity.pdbx_description
1 polymer ?
#
loop_
_entity_poly.entity_id
_entity_poly.type
_entity_poly.pdbx_seq_one_letter_code
_entity_poly.pdbx_strand_id
1 'polypeptide(L)'
;MSGPSDDQLDFAPDYDSPVPYMQRTREYYAAIGYTTPYRWAHYVDAPFQPLKKPLAQSRVTIVTTAAQYDPTKGDQGPGAAYNGSAKFYKVYDDDTSKQHDLRISHIGYDRKHTTATDSGTWFPLPQLLKARASGRIGEVAPRFFGAPTNRSHRVTIDVDAPDILARCLADKVDVAVIVPNCPVCHQTSALVARHLEANGIGTVVMGCAKDIVEYAAAPRFLFSDFPLGNSAGKPHDLESQALTLELALRLLESAPGAHTTMQSPLRWSEDASWKLDYNNVSQMSPEELARRRAEFDKQKEIARSNRAA
;
A
#
# COMPACT_ATOMS: atom_id res chain seq x y z
N MET A 1 -12.64 45.78 -12.27
CA MET A 1 -11.25 45.31 -12.06
C MET A 1 -11.19 43.88 -12.55
N SER A 2 -10.73 43.64 -13.77
CA SER A 2 -10.32 42.31 -14.20
C SER A 2 -8.97 42.05 -13.55
N GLY A 3 -8.96 41.28 -12.46
CA GLY A 3 -7.71 40.74 -11.93
C GLY A 3 -6.97 39.96 -13.02
N PRO A 4 -5.66 39.71 -12.86
CA PRO A 4 -4.96 38.78 -13.74
C PRO A 4 -5.79 37.49 -13.83
N SER A 5 -5.99 36.94 -15.04
CA SER A 5 -6.70 35.66 -15.14
C SER A 5 -5.91 34.64 -14.32
N ASP A 6 -6.59 33.73 -13.64
CA ASP A 6 -5.94 32.70 -12.84
C ASP A 6 -4.92 31.89 -13.66
N ASP A 7 -5.03 31.91 -15.01
CA ASP A 7 -4.07 31.34 -15.97
C ASP A 7 -2.67 32.02 -15.95
N GLN A 8 -2.54 33.19 -15.33
CA GLN A 8 -1.26 33.90 -15.14
C GLN A 8 -0.59 33.57 -13.81
N LEU A 9 -1.26 32.82 -12.94
CA LEU A 9 -0.73 32.35 -11.68
C LEU A 9 -0.19 30.92 -11.91
N ASP A 10 1.01 30.62 -11.41
CA ASP A 10 1.68 29.31 -11.57
C ASP A 10 1.00 28.19 -10.74
N PHE A 11 -0.32 28.08 -10.83
CA PHE A 11 -1.09 27.02 -10.18
C PHE A 11 -0.83 25.67 -10.87
N ALA A 12 -0.70 24.63 -10.05
CA ALA A 12 -0.68 23.28 -10.56
C ALA A 12 -2.05 22.95 -11.19
N PRO A 13 -2.09 22.15 -12.28
CA PRO A 13 -3.35 21.73 -12.87
C PRO A 13 -4.16 20.88 -11.89
N ASP A 14 -5.50 20.92 -11.98
CA ASP A 14 -6.41 20.21 -11.06
C ASP A 14 -6.07 18.71 -10.90
N TYR A 15 -5.65 18.08 -11.99
CA TYR A 15 -5.28 16.66 -12.02
C TYR A 15 -3.98 16.34 -11.30
N ASP A 16 -3.18 17.34 -10.88
CA ASP A 16 -2.03 17.16 -10.00
C ASP A 16 -2.44 17.03 -8.51
N SER A 17 -3.74 17.02 -8.20
CA SER A 17 -4.24 16.53 -6.91
C SER A 17 -3.96 15.03 -6.72
N PRO A 18 -3.83 14.52 -5.48
CA PRO A 18 -3.75 13.09 -5.22
C PRO A 18 -4.91 12.32 -5.86
N VAL A 19 -4.64 11.15 -6.43
CA VAL A 19 -5.67 10.34 -7.10
C VAL A 19 -6.79 9.97 -6.11
N PRO A 20 -8.08 10.26 -6.42
CA PRO A 20 -9.19 9.92 -5.54
C PRO A 20 -9.59 8.44 -5.72
N TYR A 21 -8.73 7.53 -5.26
CA TYR A 21 -8.87 6.09 -5.47
C TYR A 21 -10.21 5.52 -5.03
N MET A 22 -10.81 6.00 -3.93
CA MET A 22 -12.12 5.55 -3.47
C MET A 22 -13.21 5.87 -4.49
N GLN A 23 -13.21 7.09 -5.03
CA GLN A 23 -14.17 7.53 -6.05
C GLN A 23 -13.94 6.77 -7.36
N ARG A 24 -12.72 6.81 -7.89
CA ARG A 24 -12.37 6.14 -9.17
C ARG A 24 -12.69 4.66 -9.16
N THR A 25 -12.36 3.99 -8.06
CA THR A 25 -12.66 2.56 -7.90
C THR A 25 -14.17 2.31 -7.94
N ARG A 26 -14.98 3.13 -7.26
CA ARG A 26 -16.44 2.99 -7.25
C ARG A 26 -17.05 3.24 -8.63
N GLU A 27 -16.64 4.32 -9.29
CA GLU A 27 -17.09 4.69 -10.64
C GLU A 27 -16.74 3.61 -11.66
N TYR A 28 -15.49 3.16 -11.67
CA TYR A 28 -15.02 2.10 -12.56
C TYR A 28 -15.81 0.80 -12.38
N TYR A 29 -15.94 0.31 -11.13
CA TYR A 29 -16.68 -0.93 -10.88
C TYR A 29 -18.17 -0.81 -11.22
N ALA A 30 -18.79 0.35 -10.99
CA ALA A 30 -20.15 0.62 -11.43
C ALA A 30 -20.26 0.57 -12.97
N ALA A 31 -19.33 1.22 -13.67
CA ALA A 31 -19.29 1.29 -15.13
C ALA A 31 -19.12 -0.09 -15.79
N ILE A 32 -18.43 -1.04 -15.15
CA ILE A 32 -18.29 -2.42 -15.64
C ILE A 32 -19.37 -3.38 -15.11
N GLY A 33 -20.40 -2.88 -14.41
CA GLY A 33 -21.57 -3.69 -14.03
C GLY A 33 -21.51 -4.33 -12.64
N TYR A 34 -20.75 -3.75 -11.71
CA TYR A 34 -20.85 -4.08 -10.28
C TYR A 34 -21.86 -3.15 -9.60
N THR A 35 -22.89 -3.72 -8.99
CA THR A 35 -24.03 -2.95 -8.46
C THR A 35 -23.86 -2.55 -6.99
N THR A 36 -22.97 -3.23 -6.25
CA THR A 36 -22.75 -2.96 -4.83
C THR A 36 -21.46 -2.17 -4.65
N PRO A 37 -21.51 -0.89 -4.23
CA PRO A 37 -20.31 -0.11 -4.02
C PRO A 37 -19.46 -0.73 -2.92
N TYR A 38 -18.13 -0.71 -3.07
CA TYR A 38 -17.24 -1.15 -2.00
C TYR A 38 -17.38 -0.22 -0.78
N ARG A 39 -17.68 -0.81 0.37
CA ARG A 39 -17.68 -0.11 1.66
C ARG A 39 -16.25 -0.05 2.18
N TRP A 40 -15.66 1.13 2.16
CA TRP A 40 -14.36 1.37 2.80
C TRP A 40 -14.53 1.44 4.31
N ALA A 41 -13.57 0.89 5.06
CA ALA A 41 -13.48 1.05 6.50
C ALA A 41 -13.26 2.52 6.82
N HIS A 42 -14.09 3.06 7.72
CA HIS A 42 -14.04 4.44 8.16
C HIS A 42 -13.93 4.48 9.68
N TYR A 43 -13.01 5.28 10.20
CA TYR A 43 -12.95 5.58 11.62
C TYR A 43 -12.74 7.08 11.81
N VAL A 44 -13.33 7.61 12.88
CA VAL A 44 -13.22 9.02 13.23
C VAL A 44 -11.96 9.35 14.04
N ASP A 45 -11.39 8.34 14.72
CA ASP A 45 -10.21 8.46 15.59
C ASP A 45 -9.24 7.29 15.34
N ALA A 46 -7.97 7.46 15.72
CA ALA A 46 -6.97 6.39 15.68
C ALA A 46 -6.23 6.18 17.01
N PRO A 47 -5.88 4.92 17.32
CA PRO A 47 -4.94 4.65 18.39
C PRO A 47 -3.58 5.24 18.03
N PHE A 48 -2.83 5.65 19.05
CA PHE A 48 -1.51 6.21 18.86
C PHE A 48 -0.59 5.76 19.99
N GLN A 49 0.46 5.06 19.62
CA GLN A 49 1.54 4.61 20.49
C GLN A 49 2.76 5.48 20.22
N PRO A 50 3.12 6.39 21.15
CA PRO A 50 4.42 7.07 21.11
C PRO A 50 5.58 6.07 21.18
N LEU A 51 6.72 6.41 20.57
CA LEU A 51 7.92 5.58 20.70
C LEU A 51 8.37 5.53 22.15
N LYS A 52 8.62 4.32 22.67
CA LYS A 52 9.09 4.10 24.05
C LYS A 52 10.59 4.34 24.22
N LYS A 53 11.34 4.29 23.11
CA LYS A 53 12.79 4.48 23.03
C LYS A 53 13.18 5.00 21.65
N PRO A 54 14.36 5.61 21.48
CA PRO A 54 14.84 6.05 20.18
C PRO A 54 14.86 4.91 19.16
N LEU A 55 14.69 5.23 17.86
CA LEU A 55 14.73 4.22 16.81
C LEU A 55 16.08 3.48 16.77
N ALA A 56 17.19 4.17 17.06
CA ALA A 56 18.53 3.59 17.20
C ALA A 56 18.65 2.49 18.29
N GLN A 57 17.63 2.33 19.15
CA GLN A 57 17.53 1.27 20.16
C GLN A 57 16.33 0.34 19.92
N SER A 58 15.57 0.58 18.84
CA SER A 58 14.32 -0.12 18.52
C SER A 58 14.54 -1.27 17.54
N ARG A 59 13.76 -2.33 17.72
CA ARG A 59 13.61 -3.42 16.76
C ARG A 59 12.47 -3.10 15.80
N VAL A 60 12.79 -3.03 14.52
CA VAL A 60 11.84 -2.68 13.45
C VAL A 60 11.54 -3.90 12.58
N THR A 61 10.27 -4.16 12.32
CA THR A 61 9.82 -5.17 11.34
C THR A 61 9.15 -4.52 10.13
N ILE A 62 8.93 -5.31 9.07
CA ILE A 62 8.14 -4.96 7.89
C ILE A 62 6.86 -5.79 7.89
N VAL A 63 5.73 -5.15 7.61
CA VAL A 63 4.49 -5.82 7.20
C VAL A 63 4.20 -5.44 5.75
N THR A 64 4.25 -6.39 4.83
CA THR A 64 3.98 -6.15 3.40
C THR A 64 2.67 -6.82 2.97
N THR A 65 2.11 -6.34 1.87
CA THR A 65 0.97 -7.00 1.18
C THR A 65 1.40 -7.73 -0.10
N ALA A 66 2.71 -7.80 -0.38
CA ALA A 66 3.25 -8.61 -1.47
C ALA A 66 3.12 -10.11 -1.16
N ALA A 67 3.13 -10.96 -2.20
CA ALA A 67 3.07 -12.41 -2.07
C ALA A 67 4.45 -13.03 -2.31
N GLN A 68 4.76 -14.14 -1.64
CA GLN A 68 5.90 -14.98 -2.02
C GLN A 68 5.72 -15.51 -3.45
N TYR A 69 6.77 -15.47 -4.26
CA TYR A 69 6.77 -16.08 -5.57
C TYR A 69 6.59 -17.60 -5.46
N ASP A 70 5.68 -18.15 -6.25
CA ASP A 70 5.44 -19.59 -6.34
C ASP A 70 5.43 -20.03 -7.80
N PRO A 71 6.45 -20.78 -8.28
CA PRO A 71 6.55 -21.16 -9.69
C PRO A 71 5.37 -22.03 -10.17
N THR A 72 4.59 -22.61 -9.26
CA THR A 72 3.41 -23.43 -9.60
C THR A 72 2.16 -22.58 -9.91
N LYS A 73 2.19 -21.28 -9.62
CA LYS A 73 1.03 -20.37 -9.72
C LYS A 73 1.05 -19.50 -10.98
N GLY A 74 1.74 -19.94 -12.02
CA GLY A 74 1.83 -19.23 -13.29
C GLY A 74 2.60 -17.91 -13.20
N ASP A 75 2.45 -17.08 -14.23
CA ASP A 75 3.23 -15.85 -14.36
C ASP A 75 2.92 -14.82 -13.26
N GLN A 76 3.99 -14.32 -12.64
CA GLN A 76 3.99 -13.33 -11.56
C GLN A 76 5.05 -12.25 -11.78
N GLY A 77 5.74 -12.27 -12.93
CA GLY A 77 6.84 -11.38 -13.24
C GLY A 77 6.41 -9.99 -13.70
N PRO A 78 7.39 -9.16 -14.13
CA PRO A 78 7.13 -7.87 -14.76
C PRO A 78 6.15 -7.98 -15.92
N GLY A 79 5.13 -7.12 -15.95
CA GLY A 79 4.09 -7.14 -17.00
C GLY A 79 3.05 -8.25 -16.86
N ALA A 80 3.14 -9.12 -15.85
CA ALA A 80 2.16 -10.18 -15.64
C ALA A 80 0.74 -9.62 -15.45
N ALA A 81 -0.23 -10.32 -16.05
CA ALA A 81 -1.65 -10.05 -15.85
C ALA A 81 -2.05 -10.18 -14.36
N TYR A 82 -3.27 -9.74 -14.02
CA TYR A 82 -3.80 -9.98 -12.68
C TYR A 82 -3.90 -11.49 -12.42
N ASN A 83 -3.17 -11.96 -11.40
CA ASN A 83 -3.06 -13.39 -11.10
C ASN A 83 -3.62 -13.71 -9.70
N GLY A 84 -4.92 -13.99 -9.64
CA GLY A 84 -5.56 -14.36 -8.38
C GLY A 84 -5.07 -15.66 -7.75
N SER A 85 -4.41 -16.54 -8.50
CA SER A 85 -3.87 -17.81 -7.96
C SER A 85 -2.66 -17.58 -7.06
N ALA A 86 -1.81 -16.59 -7.39
CA ALA A 86 -0.67 -16.13 -6.61
C ALA A 86 -1.04 -15.51 -5.25
N LYS A 87 -2.33 -15.30 -4.99
CA LYS A 87 -2.81 -14.77 -3.72
C LYS A 87 -2.57 -15.74 -2.56
N PHE A 88 -2.31 -15.18 -1.40
CA PHE A 88 -2.24 -15.87 -0.11
C PHE A 88 -3.40 -15.43 0.79
N TYR A 89 -3.87 -16.35 1.65
CA TYR A 89 -5.10 -16.17 2.43
C TYR A 89 -4.90 -16.22 3.94
N LYS A 90 -3.68 -16.48 4.39
CA LYS A 90 -3.27 -16.49 5.79
C LYS A 90 -2.03 -15.61 5.93
N VAL A 91 -1.82 -15.03 7.10
CA VAL A 91 -0.56 -14.34 7.40
C VAL A 91 0.60 -15.31 7.19
N TYR A 92 1.63 -14.84 6.50
CA TYR A 92 2.90 -15.55 6.39
C TYR A 92 4.01 -14.74 7.08
N ASP A 93 5.11 -15.42 7.39
CA ASP A 93 6.31 -14.84 7.97
C ASP A 93 7.55 -15.47 7.35
N ASP A 94 8.64 -14.70 7.27
CA ASP A 94 9.89 -15.13 6.65
C ASP A 94 11.10 -14.45 7.28
N ASP A 95 12.24 -15.13 7.20
CA ASP A 95 13.52 -14.76 7.81
C ASP A 95 14.18 -13.55 7.13
N THR A 96 14.32 -12.43 7.84
CA THR A 96 14.89 -11.18 7.31
C THR A 96 16.38 -11.24 6.97
N SER A 97 17.09 -12.30 7.38
CA SER A 97 18.49 -12.52 7.00
C SER A 97 18.67 -13.07 5.58
N LYS A 98 17.57 -13.48 4.93
CA LYS A 98 17.57 -14.09 3.59
C LYS A 98 17.07 -13.12 2.53
N GLN A 99 17.39 -13.43 1.28
CA GLN A 99 16.78 -12.78 0.12
C GLN A 99 15.42 -13.41 -0.16
N HIS A 100 14.46 -12.57 -0.55
CA HIS A 100 13.07 -12.99 -0.79
C HIS A 100 12.60 -12.53 -2.15
N ASP A 101 11.97 -13.43 -2.88
CA ASP A 101 11.28 -13.10 -4.13
C ASP A 101 9.80 -12.82 -3.82
N LEU A 102 9.47 -11.53 -3.65
CA LEU A 102 8.11 -11.08 -3.40
C LEU A 102 7.51 -10.34 -4.60
N ARG A 103 6.27 -10.70 -4.97
CA ARG A 103 5.56 -10.23 -6.17
C ARG A 103 4.22 -9.58 -5.85
N ILE A 104 3.78 -8.69 -6.74
CA ILE A 104 2.52 -7.94 -6.63
C ILE A 104 1.51 -8.27 -7.73
N SER A 105 1.74 -9.30 -8.55
CA SER A 105 0.82 -9.71 -9.63
C SER A 105 -0.57 -10.11 -9.13
N HIS A 106 -0.68 -10.55 -7.88
CA HIS A 106 -1.92 -11.01 -7.26
C HIS A 106 -2.91 -9.89 -6.88
N ILE A 107 -2.53 -8.63 -7.06
CA ILE A 107 -3.31 -7.44 -6.65
C ILE A 107 -3.50 -6.43 -7.79
N GLY A 108 -4.43 -5.51 -7.58
CA GLY A 108 -4.79 -4.44 -8.52
C GLY A 108 -3.93 -3.19 -8.35
N TYR A 109 -2.60 -3.32 -8.46
CA TYR A 109 -1.68 -2.19 -8.55
C TYR A 109 -1.80 -1.48 -9.92
N ASP A 110 -1.17 -0.31 -10.08
CA ASP A 110 -1.19 0.44 -11.34
C ASP A 110 -0.25 -0.21 -12.37
N ARG A 111 -0.80 -1.08 -13.22
CA ARG A 111 -0.03 -1.78 -14.26
C ARG A 111 0.39 -0.90 -15.44
N LYS A 112 -0.14 0.31 -15.56
CA LYS A 112 0.26 1.20 -16.66
C LYS A 112 1.57 1.90 -16.32
N HIS A 113 1.74 2.31 -15.06
CA HIS A 113 2.88 3.10 -14.62
C HIS A 113 3.87 2.34 -13.74
N THR A 114 3.48 1.20 -13.17
CA THR A 114 4.39 0.35 -12.38
C THR A 114 4.90 -0.82 -13.21
N THR A 115 6.22 -0.90 -13.37
CA THR A 115 6.90 -1.96 -14.16
C THR A 115 6.97 -3.30 -13.43
N ALA A 116 6.89 -3.29 -12.10
CA ALA A 116 7.08 -4.46 -11.23
C ALA A 116 8.43 -5.18 -11.44
N THR A 117 9.47 -4.44 -11.82
CA THR A 117 10.85 -4.97 -11.99
C THR A 117 11.74 -4.80 -10.77
N ASP A 118 11.31 -4.08 -9.74
CA ASP A 118 12.09 -3.79 -8.53
C ASP A 118 11.25 -3.94 -7.26
N SER A 119 11.51 -4.99 -6.49
CA SER A 119 10.80 -5.26 -5.24
C SER A 119 11.14 -4.29 -4.11
N GLY A 120 12.22 -3.51 -4.23
CA GLY A 120 12.55 -2.43 -3.29
C GLY A 120 11.43 -1.39 -3.14
N THR A 121 10.54 -1.30 -4.14
CA THR A 121 9.40 -0.37 -4.15
C THR A 121 8.16 -0.86 -3.37
N TRP A 122 8.10 -2.14 -3.00
CA TRP A 122 7.01 -2.73 -2.18
C TRP A 122 7.50 -3.59 -0.99
N PHE A 123 8.81 -3.78 -0.89
CA PHE A 123 9.46 -4.55 0.16
C PHE A 123 10.83 -3.93 0.52
N PRO A 124 10.85 -2.87 1.36
CA PRO A 124 12.06 -2.07 1.63
C PRO A 124 13.06 -2.75 2.58
N LEU A 125 13.11 -4.08 2.63
CA LEU A 125 14.06 -4.81 3.48
C LEU A 125 15.52 -4.40 3.22
N PRO A 126 15.98 -4.23 1.96
CA PRO A 126 17.35 -3.76 1.71
C PRO A 126 17.65 -2.40 2.35
N GLN A 127 16.70 -1.46 2.32
CA GLN A 127 16.88 -0.13 2.93
C GLN A 127 16.81 -0.21 4.45
N LEU A 128 15.97 -1.08 5.01
CA LEU A 128 15.90 -1.30 6.46
C LEU A 128 17.19 -1.92 7.01
N LEU A 129 17.80 -2.85 6.28
CA LEU A 129 19.10 -3.42 6.61
C LEU A 129 20.22 -2.36 6.56
N LYS A 130 20.18 -1.45 5.58
CA LYS A 130 21.10 -0.29 5.51
C LYS A 130 20.91 0.67 6.70
N ALA A 131 19.66 0.95 7.08
CA ALA A 131 19.34 1.77 8.25
C ALA A 131 19.86 1.16 9.55
N ARG A 132 19.82 -0.17 9.69
CA ARG A 132 20.47 -0.87 10.82
C ARG A 132 21.99 -0.69 10.75
N ALA A 133 22.59 -0.93 9.59
CA ALA A 133 24.04 -0.85 9.42
C ALA A 133 24.61 0.55 9.72
N SER A 134 23.84 1.62 9.48
CA SER A 134 24.21 3.00 9.81
C SER A 134 23.86 3.42 11.25
N GLY A 135 23.26 2.53 12.06
CA GLY A 135 22.82 2.85 13.42
C GLY A 135 21.57 3.72 13.49
N ARG A 136 20.88 3.96 12.37
CA ARG A 136 19.62 4.72 12.31
C ARG A 136 18.50 4.01 13.07
N ILE A 137 18.51 2.68 13.03
CA ILE A 137 17.67 1.80 13.84
C ILE A 137 18.56 0.82 14.63
N GLY A 138 18.05 0.31 15.75
CA GLY A 138 18.81 -0.65 16.57
C GLY A 138 18.93 -2.02 15.91
N GLU A 139 17.79 -2.61 15.56
CA GLU A 139 17.74 -3.96 14.97
C GLU A 139 16.64 -4.09 13.92
N VAL A 140 16.86 -5.00 12.96
CA VAL A 140 15.79 -5.56 12.13
C VAL A 140 15.25 -6.80 12.82
N ALA A 141 13.93 -6.94 12.92
CA ALA A 141 13.28 -8.12 13.52
C ALA A 141 13.67 -9.40 12.76
N PRO A 142 13.75 -10.57 13.43
CA PRO A 142 14.14 -11.81 12.75
C PRO A 142 13.17 -12.19 11.63
N ARG A 143 11.91 -11.74 11.70
CA ARG A 143 10.91 -11.97 10.67
C ARG A 143 10.25 -10.69 10.18
N PHE A 144 9.85 -10.72 8.92
CA PHE A 144 8.83 -9.82 8.35
C PHE A 144 7.52 -10.59 8.14
N PHE A 145 6.43 -9.87 7.92
CA PHE A 145 5.09 -10.46 7.84
C PHE A 145 4.36 -10.09 6.56
N GLY A 146 3.64 -11.05 5.98
CA GLY A 146 2.73 -10.82 4.87
C GLY A 146 1.29 -10.71 5.34
N ALA A 147 0.65 -9.55 5.15
CA ALA A 147 -0.75 -9.32 5.47
C ALA A 147 -1.66 -9.64 4.27
N PRO A 148 -2.56 -10.64 4.36
CA PRO A 148 -3.41 -11.02 3.25
C PRO A 148 -4.51 -9.97 3.00
N THR A 149 -4.85 -9.75 1.72
CA THR A 149 -5.79 -8.69 1.31
C THR A 149 -7.09 -9.28 0.78
N ASN A 150 -7.90 -9.83 1.68
CA ASN A 150 -9.09 -10.63 1.32
C ASN A 150 -10.40 -9.87 1.20
N ARG A 151 -10.36 -8.53 1.15
CA ARG A 151 -11.55 -7.65 1.04
C ARG A 151 -12.58 -7.88 2.16
N SER A 152 -12.17 -8.49 3.27
CA SER A 152 -13.00 -8.77 4.44
C SER A 152 -12.46 -8.01 5.64
N HIS A 153 -13.16 -6.94 6.04
CA HIS A 153 -12.77 -6.16 7.24
C HIS A 153 -12.72 -7.06 8.47
N ARG A 154 -13.73 -7.90 8.64
CA ARG A 154 -13.86 -8.81 9.78
C ARG A 154 -12.67 -9.77 9.88
N VAL A 155 -12.26 -10.40 8.78
CA VAL A 155 -11.10 -11.32 8.81
C VAL A 155 -9.82 -10.56 9.12
N THR A 156 -9.62 -9.37 8.54
CA THR A 156 -8.45 -8.55 8.85
C THR A 156 -8.41 -8.13 10.33
N ILE A 157 -9.54 -7.73 10.92
CA ILE A 157 -9.63 -7.25 12.30
C ILE A 157 -9.55 -8.40 13.31
N ASP A 158 -10.28 -9.49 13.08
CA ASP A 158 -10.47 -10.56 14.05
C ASP A 158 -9.40 -11.66 13.94
N VAL A 159 -8.69 -11.75 12.81
CA VAL A 159 -7.76 -12.85 12.52
C VAL A 159 -6.38 -12.35 12.10
N ASP A 160 -6.29 -11.62 10.98
CA ASP A 160 -4.98 -11.33 10.38
C ASP A 160 -4.14 -10.37 11.25
N ALA A 161 -4.75 -9.27 11.73
CA ALA A 161 -4.05 -8.31 12.57
C ALA A 161 -3.66 -8.86 13.95
N PRO A 162 -4.52 -9.64 14.65
CA PRO A 162 -4.12 -10.37 15.86
C PRO A 162 -2.99 -11.37 15.65
N ASP A 163 -2.96 -12.10 14.53
CA ASP A 163 -1.86 -13.04 14.22
C ASP A 163 -0.54 -12.27 14.01
N ILE A 164 -0.56 -11.19 13.25
CA ILE A 164 0.61 -10.31 13.07
C ILE A 164 1.10 -9.75 14.42
N LEU A 165 0.18 -9.31 15.29
CA LEU A 165 0.52 -8.83 16.64
C LEU A 165 1.20 -9.92 17.45
N ALA A 166 0.64 -11.13 17.51
CA ALA A 166 1.21 -12.24 18.27
C ALA A 166 2.64 -12.56 17.83
N ARG A 167 2.92 -12.52 16.52
CA ARG A 167 4.26 -12.73 15.95
C ARG A 167 5.21 -11.58 16.27
N CYS A 168 4.73 -10.33 16.17
CA CYS A 168 5.51 -9.16 16.56
C CYS A 168 5.92 -9.20 18.04
N LEU A 169 5.01 -9.61 18.93
CA LEU A 169 5.28 -9.77 20.36
C LEU A 169 6.31 -10.88 20.61
N ALA A 170 6.18 -12.02 19.94
CA ALA A 170 7.16 -13.11 20.01
C ALA A 170 8.57 -12.66 19.60
N ASP A 171 8.65 -11.80 18.59
CA ASP A 171 9.90 -11.27 18.05
C ASP A 171 10.39 -10.01 18.79
N LYS A 172 9.67 -9.55 19.83
CA LYS A 172 9.97 -8.32 20.59
C LYS A 172 10.10 -7.08 19.68
N VAL A 173 9.22 -6.97 18.70
CA VAL A 173 9.12 -5.82 17.79
C VAL A 173 8.65 -4.59 18.56
N ASP A 174 9.35 -3.47 18.39
CA ASP A 174 8.95 -2.17 18.94
C ASP A 174 8.16 -1.34 17.92
N VAL A 175 8.52 -1.48 16.64
CA VAL A 175 8.01 -0.66 15.55
C VAL A 175 7.75 -1.50 14.29
N ALA A 176 6.64 -1.22 13.59
CA ALA A 176 6.34 -1.83 12.30
C ALA A 176 6.26 -0.79 11.16
N VAL A 177 7.00 -1.04 10.09
CA VAL A 177 6.87 -0.34 8.80
C VAL A 177 5.92 -1.15 7.92
N ILE A 178 4.81 -0.54 7.47
CA ILE A 178 3.72 -1.25 6.80
C ILE A 178 3.60 -0.77 5.35
N VAL A 179 3.66 -1.69 4.37
CA VAL A 179 3.79 -1.37 2.94
C VAL A 179 2.64 -1.99 2.12
N PRO A 180 1.55 -1.25 1.88
CA PRO A 180 0.47 -1.60 0.95
C PRO A 180 0.83 -1.36 -0.53
N ASN A 181 0.20 -2.09 -1.46
CA ASN A 181 0.53 -2.02 -2.90
C ASN A 181 -0.67 -1.81 -3.85
N CYS A 182 -1.90 -1.79 -3.33
CA CYS A 182 -3.14 -1.68 -4.10
C CYS A 182 -4.23 -0.98 -3.26
N PRO A 183 -5.40 -0.59 -3.81
CA PRO A 183 -6.39 0.17 -3.03
C PRO A 183 -6.85 -0.57 -1.75
N VAL A 184 -7.26 -1.83 -1.88
CA VAL A 184 -7.68 -2.65 -0.72
C VAL A 184 -6.51 -2.93 0.22
N CYS A 185 -5.30 -3.04 -0.32
CA CYS A 185 -4.09 -3.24 0.48
C CYS A 185 -3.87 -2.08 1.46
N HIS A 186 -4.10 -0.83 1.03
CA HIS A 186 -3.98 0.35 1.89
C HIS A 186 -4.97 0.32 3.06
N GLN A 187 -6.20 -0.11 2.82
CA GLN A 187 -7.17 -0.31 3.89
C GLN A 187 -6.75 -1.44 4.85
N THR A 188 -6.30 -2.60 4.33
CA THR A 188 -5.79 -3.70 5.17
C THR A 188 -4.62 -3.22 6.02
N SER A 189 -3.66 -2.52 5.43
CA SER A 189 -2.50 -1.97 6.13
C SER A 189 -2.88 -0.94 7.20
N ALA A 190 -3.87 -0.08 6.95
CA ALA A 190 -4.38 0.85 7.97
C ALA A 190 -5.06 0.10 9.13
N LEU A 191 -5.86 -0.93 8.86
CA LEU A 191 -6.48 -1.77 9.90
C LEU A 191 -5.43 -2.51 10.75
N VAL A 192 -4.39 -3.07 10.12
CA VAL A 192 -3.26 -3.68 10.83
C VAL A 192 -2.52 -2.65 11.67
N ALA A 193 -2.21 -1.47 11.11
CA ALA A 193 -1.52 -0.39 11.82
C ALA A 193 -2.25 0.00 13.11
N ARG A 194 -3.56 0.23 13.00
CA ARG A 194 -4.42 0.55 14.15
C ARG A 194 -4.36 -0.54 15.21
N HIS A 195 -4.48 -1.80 14.81
CA HIS A 195 -4.45 -2.92 15.75
C HIS A 195 -3.11 -3.00 16.49
N LEU A 196 -1.99 -2.82 15.78
CA LEU A 196 -0.65 -2.83 16.38
C LEU A 196 -0.44 -1.65 17.35
N GLU A 197 -0.85 -0.43 16.98
CA GLU A 197 -0.70 0.74 17.86
C GLU A 197 -1.59 0.67 19.10
N ALA A 198 -2.81 0.15 18.98
CA ALA A 198 -3.67 -0.12 20.13
C ALA A 198 -3.07 -1.12 21.13
N ASN A 199 -2.09 -1.92 20.68
CA ASN A 199 -1.41 -2.95 21.46
C ASN A 199 0.07 -2.65 21.70
N GLY A 200 0.48 -1.38 21.57
CA GLY A 200 1.77 -0.92 22.07
C GLY A 200 2.96 -1.07 21.12
N ILE A 201 2.72 -1.30 19.83
CA ILE A 201 3.73 -1.30 18.76
C ILE A 201 3.53 -0.06 17.89
N GLY A 202 4.51 0.84 17.83
CA GLY A 202 4.42 2.03 16.98
C GLY A 202 4.44 1.66 15.50
N THR A 203 3.68 2.34 14.65
CA THR A 203 3.59 2.01 13.23
C THR A 203 3.73 3.22 12.32
N VAL A 204 4.14 2.96 11.08
CA VAL A 204 4.00 3.89 9.96
C VAL A 204 3.56 3.13 8.73
N VAL A 205 2.50 3.62 8.08
CA VAL A 205 2.10 3.14 6.76
C VAL A 205 2.88 3.94 5.71
N MET A 206 3.60 3.27 4.83
CA MET A 206 4.22 3.88 3.63
C MET A 206 3.34 3.55 2.45
N GLY A 207 2.68 4.53 1.82
CA GLY A 207 1.67 4.22 0.80
C GLY A 207 1.32 5.36 -0.14
N CYS A 208 0.57 5.03 -1.18
CA CYS A 208 0.18 5.95 -2.26
C CYS A 208 -1.32 6.30 -2.28
N ALA A 209 -2.20 5.52 -1.63
CA ALA A 209 -3.64 5.81 -1.66
C ALA A 209 -4.06 6.70 -0.48
N LYS A 210 -3.85 8.02 -0.62
CA LYS A 210 -4.08 8.99 0.46
C LYS A 210 -5.48 8.93 1.04
N ASP A 211 -6.49 9.04 0.18
CA ASP A 211 -7.89 9.03 0.59
C ASP A 211 -8.27 7.76 1.37
N ILE A 212 -7.80 6.59 0.93
CA ILE A 212 -8.07 5.31 1.60
C ILE A 212 -7.42 5.24 2.98
N VAL A 213 -6.14 5.62 3.11
CA VAL A 213 -5.39 5.49 4.36
C VAL A 213 -5.89 6.49 5.41
N GLU A 214 -6.15 7.73 5.01
CA GLU A 214 -6.70 8.75 5.90
C GLU A 214 -8.14 8.40 6.31
N TYR A 215 -8.97 7.93 5.37
CA TYR A 215 -10.34 7.50 5.68
C TYR A 215 -10.39 6.29 6.62
N ALA A 216 -9.45 5.35 6.47
CA ALA A 216 -9.30 4.23 7.40
C ALA A 216 -8.60 4.61 8.73
N ALA A 217 -8.22 5.89 8.90
CA ALA A 217 -7.61 6.44 10.10
C ALA A 217 -6.35 5.69 10.53
N ALA A 218 -5.34 5.63 9.65
CA ALA A 218 -4.02 5.14 10.05
C ALA A 218 -3.38 6.08 11.10
N PRO A 219 -2.67 5.53 12.12
CA PRO A 219 -2.04 6.35 13.15
C PRO A 219 -0.98 7.32 12.61
N ARG A 220 -0.11 6.83 11.73
CA ARG A 220 0.90 7.60 11.01
C ARG A 220 0.95 7.14 9.55
N PHE A 221 1.01 8.08 8.62
CA PHE A 221 1.03 7.80 7.19
C PHE A 221 2.08 8.63 6.47
N LEU A 222 3.05 7.97 5.85
CA LEU A 222 3.91 8.58 4.83
C LEU A 222 3.24 8.40 3.46
N PHE A 223 2.75 9.49 2.92
CA PHE A 223 2.12 9.56 1.60
C PHE A 223 3.16 9.82 0.51
N SER A 224 3.31 8.87 -0.41
CA SER A 224 4.03 9.06 -1.67
C SER A 224 3.02 9.19 -2.81
N ASP A 225 2.98 10.33 -3.50
CA ASP A 225 2.06 10.55 -4.61
C ASP A 225 2.56 9.88 -5.91
N PHE A 226 2.66 8.55 -5.85
CA PHE A 226 3.18 7.67 -6.89
C PHE A 226 2.10 6.68 -7.36
N PRO A 227 2.27 6.04 -8.52
CA PRO A 227 1.41 4.93 -8.93
C PRO A 227 1.40 3.81 -7.90
N LEU A 228 0.24 3.18 -7.72
CA LEU A 228 0.08 2.03 -6.84
C LEU A 228 1.07 0.92 -7.20
N GLY A 229 1.73 0.39 -6.18
CA GLY A 229 2.81 -0.59 -6.32
C GLY A 229 4.20 0.00 -6.08
N ASN A 230 4.34 1.31 -5.86
CA ASN A 230 5.62 1.97 -5.59
C ASN A 230 5.68 2.68 -4.22
N SER A 231 5.04 2.11 -3.21
CA SER A 231 4.87 2.73 -1.90
C SER A 231 6.18 3.01 -1.15
N ALA A 232 7.26 2.30 -1.47
CA ALA A 232 8.56 2.40 -0.81
C ALA A 232 9.65 3.11 -1.64
N GLY A 233 9.26 3.86 -2.67
CA GLY A 233 10.17 4.64 -3.50
C GLY A 233 10.04 4.31 -4.98
N LYS A 234 10.76 5.05 -5.82
CA LYS A 234 10.81 4.82 -7.27
C LYS A 234 11.59 3.53 -7.59
N PRO A 235 11.20 2.80 -8.65
CA PRO A 235 11.93 1.61 -9.08
C PRO A 235 13.32 1.98 -9.62
N HIS A 236 14.33 1.20 -9.23
CA HIS A 236 15.74 1.37 -9.62
C HIS A 236 16.39 2.69 -9.17
N ASP A 237 15.74 3.42 -8.26
CA ASP A 237 16.24 4.66 -7.68
C ASP A 237 16.49 4.45 -6.19
N LEU A 238 17.74 4.08 -5.87
CA LEU A 238 18.15 3.77 -4.51
C LEU A 238 18.07 4.98 -3.57
N GLU A 239 18.23 6.21 -4.11
CA GLU A 239 18.13 7.44 -3.33
C GLU A 239 16.68 7.74 -2.97
N SER A 240 15.76 7.59 -3.93
CA SER A 240 14.32 7.68 -3.67
C SER A 240 13.88 6.68 -2.61
N GLN A 241 14.33 5.42 -2.70
CA GLN A 241 13.97 4.39 -1.72
C GLN A 241 14.55 4.67 -0.33
N ALA A 242 15.81 5.12 -0.26
CA ALA A 242 16.44 5.49 1.00
C ALA A 242 15.74 6.70 1.65
N LEU A 243 15.43 7.75 0.88
CA LEU A 243 14.71 8.92 1.36
C LEU A 243 13.30 8.56 1.83
N THR A 244 12.60 7.70 1.09
CA THR A 244 11.23 7.29 1.46
C THR A 244 11.24 6.54 2.80
N LEU A 245 12.18 5.62 3.02
CA LEU A 245 12.32 4.97 4.32
C LEU A 245 12.70 5.97 5.43
N GLU A 246 13.66 6.86 5.18
CA GLU A 246 14.09 7.85 6.17
C GLU A 246 12.94 8.79 6.59
N LEU A 247 12.09 9.23 5.66
CA LEU A 247 10.90 10.03 5.97
C LEU A 247 9.91 9.25 6.85
N ALA A 248 9.75 7.94 6.60
CA ALA A 248 8.89 7.08 7.41
C ALA A 248 9.43 6.95 8.85
N LEU A 249 10.75 6.79 9.00
CA LEU A 249 11.42 6.76 10.31
C LEU A 249 11.34 8.10 11.04
N ARG A 250 11.49 9.23 10.32
CA ARG A 250 11.28 10.57 10.89
C ARG A 250 9.85 10.77 11.35
N LEU A 251 8.87 10.31 10.58
CA LEU A 251 7.46 10.43 10.94
C LEU A 251 7.15 9.63 12.22
N LEU A 252 7.75 8.45 12.40
CA LEU A 252 7.64 7.68 13.65
C LEU A 252 8.10 8.50 14.87
N GLU A 253 9.19 9.26 14.73
CA GLU A 253 9.78 10.06 15.81
C GLU A 253 9.07 11.40 16.06
N SER A 254 8.55 12.02 14.99
CA SER A 254 8.11 13.43 15.03
C SER A 254 6.59 13.63 14.97
N ALA A 255 5.80 12.59 14.72
CA ALA A 255 4.35 12.71 14.67
C ALA A 255 3.79 13.30 15.98
N PRO A 256 3.08 14.45 15.93
CA PRO A 256 2.53 15.09 17.13
C PRO A 256 1.37 14.31 17.76
N GLY A 257 0.76 13.37 17.01
CA GLY A 257 -0.34 12.55 17.48
C GLY A 257 -0.87 11.60 16.40
N ALA A 258 -2.01 10.98 16.69
CA ALA A 258 -2.73 10.15 15.74
C ALA A 258 -3.15 10.95 14.49
N HIS A 259 -3.37 10.26 13.37
CA HIS A 259 -3.75 10.87 12.07
C HIS A 259 -2.69 11.81 11.48
N THR A 260 -1.42 11.61 11.82
CA THR A 260 -0.37 12.41 11.19
C THR A 260 -0.05 11.84 9.80
N THR A 261 -0.39 12.59 8.75
CA THR A 261 0.09 12.35 7.39
C THR A 261 1.29 13.24 7.09
N MET A 262 2.39 12.65 6.63
CA MET A 262 3.51 13.36 6.00
C MET A 262 3.47 13.10 4.50
N GLN A 263 3.48 14.17 3.70
CA GLN A 263 3.63 14.03 2.24
C GLN A 263 5.12 13.98 1.87
N SER A 264 5.50 12.96 1.12
CA SER A 264 6.82 12.86 0.50
C SER A 264 7.03 14.00 -0.49
N PRO A 265 8.21 14.66 -0.50
CA PRO A 265 8.52 15.71 -1.47
C PRO A 265 8.84 15.15 -2.86
N LEU A 266 9.04 13.83 -2.99
CA LEU A 266 9.36 13.21 -4.26
C LEU A 266 8.15 13.22 -5.19
N ARG A 267 8.34 13.70 -6.42
CA ARG A 267 7.35 13.61 -7.51
C ARG A 267 7.62 12.37 -8.34
N TRP A 268 6.58 11.63 -8.75
CA TRP A 268 6.73 10.48 -9.64
C TRP A 268 7.41 10.88 -10.95
N SER A 269 6.86 11.91 -11.59
CA SER A 269 7.30 12.54 -12.83
C SER A 269 7.04 14.04 -12.77
N GLU A 270 7.66 14.80 -13.68
CA GLU A 270 7.36 16.23 -13.83
C GLU A 270 5.88 16.43 -14.23
N ASP A 271 5.46 15.73 -15.28
CA ASP A 271 4.07 15.70 -15.73
C ASP A 271 3.22 14.76 -14.84
N ALA A 272 2.17 15.31 -14.24
CA ALA A 272 1.23 14.59 -13.38
C ALA A 272 0.10 13.87 -14.16
N SER A 273 0.07 13.95 -15.49
CA SER A 273 -0.99 13.35 -16.33
C SER A 273 -1.14 11.84 -16.14
N TRP A 274 -0.11 11.13 -15.69
CA TRP A 274 -0.18 9.71 -15.31
C TRP A 274 -1.32 9.44 -14.30
N LYS A 275 -1.59 10.42 -13.43
CA LYS A 275 -2.67 10.34 -12.45
C LYS A 275 -4.00 10.16 -13.13
N LEU A 276 -4.23 10.65 -14.35
CA LEU A 276 -5.50 10.53 -15.06
C LEU A 276 -5.83 9.10 -15.50
N ASP A 277 -4.86 8.17 -15.50
CA ASP A 277 -5.04 6.86 -16.11
C ASP A 277 -5.71 5.82 -15.22
N TYR A 278 -5.44 5.86 -13.91
CA TYR A 278 -5.88 4.79 -13.02
C TYR A 278 -7.41 4.74 -12.89
N ASN A 279 -8.06 3.71 -13.45
CA ASN A 279 -9.51 3.46 -13.36
C ASN A 279 -10.39 4.69 -13.65
N ASN A 280 -9.93 5.59 -14.52
CA ASN A 280 -10.67 6.81 -14.84
C ASN A 280 -11.61 6.57 -16.02
N VAL A 281 -12.89 6.40 -15.73
CA VAL A 281 -13.91 6.12 -16.75
C VAL A 281 -14.00 7.25 -17.79
N SER A 282 -13.74 8.51 -17.41
CA SER A 282 -13.76 9.64 -18.34
C SER A 282 -12.69 9.58 -19.43
N GLN A 283 -11.63 8.79 -19.23
CA GLN A 283 -10.53 8.60 -20.18
C GLN A 283 -10.64 7.31 -20.98
N MET A 284 -11.69 6.50 -20.76
CA MET A 284 -11.88 5.22 -21.45
C MET A 284 -12.77 5.40 -22.67
N SER A 285 -12.36 4.80 -23.80
CA SER A 285 -13.23 4.73 -24.97
C SER A 285 -14.43 3.79 -24.72
N PRO A 286 -15.55 3.96 -25.43
CA PRO A 286 -16.68 3.04 -25.34
C PRO A 286 -16.30 1.58 -25.61
N GLU A 287 -15.37 1.34 -26.53
CA GLU A 287 -14.89 -0.01 -26.88
C GLU A 287 -14.09 -0.63 -25.74
N GLU A 288 -13.19 0.13 -25.12
CA GLU A 288 -12.42 -0.33 -23.96
C GLU A 288 -13.35 -0.64 -22.78
N LEU A 289 -14.34 0.21 -22.52
CA LEU A 289 -15.31 -0.03 -21.45
C LEU A 289 -16.15 -1.29 -21.70
N ALA A 290 -16.59 -1.51 -22.95
CA ALA A 290 -17.30 -2.72 -23.34
C ALA A 290 -16.44 -3.98 -23.16
N ARG A 291 -15.16 -3.91 -23.54
CA ARG A 291 -14.19 -4.99 -23.34
C ARG A 291 -14.02 -5.33 -21.85
N ARG A 292 -13.84 -4.32 -21.00
CA ARG A 292 -13.69 -4.49 -19.54
C ARG A 292 -14.94 -5.10 -18.91
N ARG A 293 -16.13 -4.69 -19.37
CA ARG A 293 -17.40 -5.27 -18.91
C ARG A 293 -17.51 -6.76 -19.28
N ALA A 294 -17.21 -7.11 -20.52
CA ALA A 294 -17.22 -8.51 -20.97
C ALA A 294 -16.21 -9.37 -20.19
N GLU A 295 -15.00 -8.85 -19.94
CA GLU A 295 -13.99 -9.52 -19.15
C GLU A 295 -14.43 -9.73 -17.69
N PHE A 296 -15.11 -8.74 -17.11
CA PHE A 296 -15.67 -8.82 -15.77
C PHE A 296 -16.82 -9.83 -15.64
N ASP A 297 -17.72 -9.87 -16.62
CA ASP A 297 -18.83 -10.83 -16.63
C ASP A 297 -18.31 -12.28 -16.77
N LYS A 298 -17.30 -12.50 -17.61
CA LYS A 298 -16.60 -13.80 -17.70
C LYS A 298 -15.98 -14.20 -16.35
N GLN A 299 -15.37 -13.27 -15.63
CA GLN A 299 -14.83 -13.54 -14.29
C GLN A 299 -15.94 -13.89 -13.27
N LYS A 300 -17.10 -13.25 -13.33
CA LYS A 300 -18.27 -13.59 -12.49
C LYS A 300 -18.77 -15.00 -12.76
N GLU A 301 -18.85 -15.41 -14.03
CA GLU A 301 -19.29 -16.75 -14.42
C GLU A 301 -18.35 -17.83 -13.85
N ILE A 302 -17.04 -17.66 -14.04
CA ILE A 302 -16.02 -18.58 -13.49
C ILE A 302 -16.14 -18.67 -11.96
N ALA A 303 -16.30 -17.53 -11.28
CA ALA A 303 -16.44 -17.50 -9.82
C ALA A 303 -17.74 -18.16 -9.32
N ARG A 304 -18.84 -18.10 -10.10
CA ARG A 304 -20.09 -18.81 -9.79
C ARG A 304 -19.94 -20.31 -9.95
N SER A 305 -19.32 -20.76 -11.03
CA SER A 305 -19.05 -22.20 -11.27
C SER A 305 -18.18 -22.81 -10.17
N ASN A 306 -17.18 -22.09 -9.67
CA ASN A 306 -16.32 -22.53 -8.57
C ASN A 306 -16.99 -22.50 -7.18
N ARG A 307 -18.16 -21.86 -7.03
CA ARG A 307 -18.94 -21.88 -5.77
C ARG A 307 -20.05 -22.94 -5.79
N ALA A 308 -20.39 -23.47 -6.96
CA ALA A 308 -21.41 -24.49 -7.16
C ALA A 308 -20.83 -25.91 -7.26
N ALA A 309 -19.49 -26.03 -7.35
CA ALA A 309 -18.72 -27.28 -7.27
C ALA A 309 -18.12 -27.43 -5.87
#